data_AF-A0A1I1R8U4-F1
#
_entry.id   AF-A0A1I1R8U4-F1
#
_cell.length_a   1.000
_cell.length_b   1.000
_cell.length_c   1.000
_cell.angle_alpha   90.00
_cell.angle_beta   90.00
_cell.angle_gamma   90.00
#
_symmetry.space_group_name_H-M   'P 1'
#
loop_
_entity.id
_entity.type
_entity.pdbx_description
1 polymer ?
#
loop_
_entity_poly.entity_id
_entity_poly.type
_entity_poly.pdbx_seq_one_letter_code
_entity_poly.pdbx_strand_id
1 'polypeptide(L)'
;MKTNNGKVFAAGDEALPGAEDLSRYARTYAQLGDHAERHFLLWQLSTAHAKLLEQDGDLIHGEFAGLNGRQLAEGARAQARFFAFMLAEAPAQRDEHLERKITVYEAMIFEDDEMARSHTAVMVEAAMHADARRLGINLTKVAIEPGSTSRH
;
A
#
# COMPACT_ATOMS: atom_id res chain seq x y z
N MET A 1 -34.32 35.67 -10.95
CA MET A 1 -33.02 35.09 -11.36
C MET A 1 -32.19 34.91 -10.08
N LYS A 2 -32.13 33.68 -9.55
CA LYS A 2 -31.39 33.37 -8.32
C LYS A 2 -29.98 32.94 -8.74
N THR A 3 -28.97 33.72 -8.38
CA THR A 3 -27.56 33.31 -8.50
C THR A 3 -27.24 32.38 -7.34
N ASN A 4 -26.88 31.13 -7.68
CA ASN A 4 -26.42 30.16 -6.70
C ASN A 4 -25.07 30.63 -6.14
N ASN A 5 -25.04 30.89 -4.83
CA ASN A 5 -23.83 31.10 -4.05
C ASN A 5 -22.96 29.83 -4.15
N GLY A 6 -21.99 29.84 -5.07
CA GLY A 6 -20.81 29.00 -4.93
C GLY A 6 -20.13 29.41 -3.62
N LYS A 7 -20.01 28.47 -2.68
CA LYS A 7 -19.24 28.68 -1.45
C LYS A 7 -17.82 29.07 -1.85
N VAL A 8 -17.52 30.36 -1.81
CA VAL A 8 -16.15 30.85 -1.74
C VAL A 8 -15.60 30.25 -0.46
N PHE A 9 -14.62 29.35 -0.56
CA PHE A 9 -13.82 28.97 0.60
C PHE A 9 -13.17 30.27 1.07
N ALA A 10 -13.76 30.90 2.10
CA ALA A 10 -13.24 32.11 2.73
C ALA A 10 -12.01 31.73 3.55
N ALA A 11 -10.95 31.38 2.84
CA ALA A 11 -9.62 31.20 3.36
C ALA A 11 -8.97 32.59 3.37
N GLY A 12 -9.09 33.31 4.49
CA GLY A 12 -8.23 34.46 4.76
C GLY A 12 -6.76 34.04 4.86
N ASP A 13 -5.86 34.99 5.10
CA ASP A 13 -4.40 34.80 5.18
C ASP A 13 -3.95 33.63 6.09
N GLU A 14 -4.75 33.29 7.11
CA GLU A 14 -4.55 32.14 8.01
C GLU A 14 -4.65 30.77 7.35
N ALA A 15 -5.21 30.68 6.13
CA ALA A 15 -5.29 29.45 5.36
C ALA A 15 -4.08 29.23 4.43
N LEU A 16 -3.17 30.22 4.34
CA LEU A 16 -1.91 30.02 3.62
C LEU A 16 -0.97 29.14 4.46
N PRO A 17 -0.23 28.21 3.82
CA PRO A 17 0.70 27.36 4.54
C PRO A 17 1.78 28.18 5.23
N GLY A 18 2.01 27.91 6.51
CA GLY A 18 3.08 28.52 7.27
C GLY A 18 4.46 27.97 6.88
N ALA A 19 5.52 28.58 7.41
CA ALA A 19 6.89 28.13 7.15
C ALA A 19 7.12 26.66 7.57
N GLU A 20 6.45 26.20 8.64
CA GLU A 20 6.52 24.80 9.08
C GLU A 20 5.91 23.85 8.05
N ASP A 21 4.76 24.20 7.48
CA ASP A 21 4.08 23.40 6.46
C ASP A 21 4.89 23.33 5.19
N LEU A 22 5.41 24.48 4.73
CA LEU A 22 6.30 24.54 3.58
C LEU A 22 7.57 23.69 3.79
N SER A 23 8.13 23.71 5.01
CA SER A 23 9.27 22.86 5.37
C SER A 23 8.90 21.37 5.36
N ARG A 24 7.71 21.01 5.84
CA ARG A 24 7.16 19.65 5.78
C ARG A 24 7.01 19.18 4.34
N TYR A 25 6.40 19.99 3.48
CA TYR A 25 6.19 19.69 2.07
C TYR A 25 7.51 19.56 1.31
N ALA A 26 8.51 20.41 1.59
CA ALA A 26 9.83 20.30 0.98
C ALA A 26 10.51 18.97 1.34
N ARG A 27 10.43 18.53 2.61
CA ARG A 27 10.94 17.21 3.03
C ARG A 27 10.20 16.07 2.33
N THR A 28 8.87 16.14 2.26
CA THR A 28 8.05 15.14 1.58
C THR A 28 8.38 15.08 0.09
N TYR A 29 8.48 16.23 -0.59
CA TYR A 29 8.79 16.33 -2.01
C TYR A 29 10.16 15.73 -2.33
N ALA A 30 11.18 16.05 -1.53
CA ALA A 30 12.53 15.52 -1.69
C ALA A 30 12.58 13.98 -1.60
N GLN A 31 11.59 13.38 -0.94
CA GLN A 31 11.51 11.93 -0.81
C GLN A 31 10.89 11.28 -2.06
N LEU A 32 10.04 11.96 -2.85
CA LEU A 32 9.18 11.34 -3.90
C LEU A 32 9.88 10.55 -5.03
N GLY A 33 11.19 10.69 -5.22
CA GLY A 33 11.88 10.31 -6.47
C GLY A 33 12.19 8.82 -6.70
N ASP A 34 12.31 7.98 -5.67
CA ASP A 34 12.75 6.57 -5.83
C ASP A 34 12.10 5.61 -4.82
N HIS A 35 10.79 5.74 -4.68
CA HIS A 35 10.06 5.09 -3.61
C HIS A 35 9.47 3.73 -3.97
N ALA A 36 9.24 3.44 -5.25
CA ALA A 36 8.60 2.20 -5.67
C ALA A 36 9.42 0.97 -5.25
N GLU A 37 10.75 1.03 -5.44
CA GLU A 37 11.64 -0.03 -5.01
C GLU A 37 11.69 -0.18 -3.49
N ARG A 38 11.87 0.96 -2.80
CA ARG A 38 11.90 0.97 -1.34
C ARG A 38 10.60 0.43 -0.72
N HIS A 39 9.44 0.87 -1.21
CA HIS A 39 8.15 0.39 -0.71
C HIS A 39 7.93 -1.08 -1.02
N PHE A 40 8.35 -1.56 -2.20
CA PHE A 40 8.30 -2.98 -2.53
C PHE A 40 9.17 -3.81 -1.57
N LEU A 41 10.41 -3.38 -1.31
CA LEU A 41 11.30 -4.05 -0.34
C LEU A 41 10.74 -4.06 1.08
N LEU A 42 10.18 -2.93 1.54
CA LEU A 42 9.58 -2.83 2.86
C LEU A 42 8.31 -3.68 2.98
N TRP A 43 7.51 -3.76 1.91
CA TRP A 43 6.39 -4.70 1.83
C TRP A 43 6.87 -6.15 1.96
N GLN A 44 7.88 -6.57 1.17
CA GLN A 44 8.42 -7.92 1.25
C GLN A 44 8.92 -8.26 2.66
N LEU A 45 9.65 -7.33 3.28
CA LEU A 45 10.18 -7.49 4.63
C LEU A 45 9.06 -7.64 5.67
N SER A 46 8.06 -6.76 5.64
CA SER A 46 6.93 -6.82 6.58
C SER A 46 6.09 -8.10 6.39
N THR A 47 5.86 -8.53 5.15
CA THR A 47 5.17 -9.81 4.87
C THR A 47 5.97 -11.01 5.38
N ALA A 48 7.29 -11.02 5.20
CA ALA A 48 8.15 -12.08 5.73
C ALA A 48 8.13 -12.10 7.27
N HIS A 49 8.21 -10.94 7.92
CA HIS A 49 8.11 -10.83 9.38
C HIS A 49 6.77 -11.31 9.92
N ALA A 50 5.66 -10.99 9.26
CA ALA A 50 4.34 -11.48 9.67
C ALA A 50 4.30 -13.02 9.70
N LYS A 51 4.84 -13.67 8.67
CA LYS A 51 4.91 -15.14 8.60
C LYS A 51 5.80 -15.74 9.69
N LEU A 52 6.95 -15.13 9.97
CA LEU A 52 7.86 -15.60 11.02
C LEU A 52 7.26 -15.44 12.41
N LEU A 53 6.62 -14.31 12.70
CA LEU A 53 5.97 -14.04 13.98
C LEU A 53 4.75 -14.94 14.21
N GLU A 54 4.05 -15.34 13.14
CA GLU A 54 2.93 -16.27 13.23
C GLU A 54 3.36 -17.70 13.57
N GLN A 55 4.55 -18.13 13.12
CA GLN A 55 5.11 -19.45 13.46
C GLN A 55 5.31 -19.60 14.97
N ASP A 56 5.76 -18.55 15.66
CA ASP A 56 5.92 -18.49 17.11
C ASP A 56 4.80 -17.67 17.78
N GLY A 57 3.56 -17.83 17.30
CA GLY A 57 2.45 -16.93 17.62
C GLY A 57 2.08 -16.78 19.11
N ASP A 58 2.41 -17.77 19.95
CA ASP A 58 2.15 -17.76 21.39
C ASP A 58 3.30 -17.17 22.22
N LEU A 59 4.47 -16.92 21.61
CA LEU A 59 5.60 -16.30 22.28
C LEU A 59 5.23 -14.87 22.71
N ILE A 60 5.38 -14.57 24.00
CA ILE A 60 5.14 -13.24 24.57
C ILE A 60 6.44 -12.44 24.56
N HIS A 61 6.39 -11.24 23.99
CA HIS A 61 7.52 -10.30 23.98
C HIS A 61 7.32 -9.22 25.05
N GLY A 62 7.97 -9.39 26.20
CA GLY A 62 7.80 -8.51 27.37
C GLY A 62 8.22 -7.06 27.12
N GLU A 63 9.22 -6.86 26.28
CA GLU A 63 9.74 -5.56 25.85
C GLU A 63 8.78 -4.79 24.91
N PHE A 64 7.81 -5.49 24.29
CA PHE A 64 6.85 -4.92 23.35
C PHE A 64 5.44 -4.92 23.94
N ALA A 65 5.29 -4.31 25.13
CA ALA A 65 4.03 -4.20 25.86
C ALA A 65 3.34 -5.55 26.16
N GLY A 66 4.10 -6.65 26.20
CA GLY A 66 3.58 -7.99 26.45
C GLY A 66 2.74 -8.57 25.30
N LEU A 67 2.90 -8.05 24.08
CA LEU A 67 2.23 -8.59 22.90
C LEU A 67 2.78 -9.98 22.55
N ASN A 68 1.90 -10.85 22.06
CA ASN A 68 2.31 -12.15 21.55
C ASN A 68 2.67 -12.10 20.05
N GLY A 69 3.30 -13.16 19.55
CA GLY A 69 3.69 -13.30 18.15
C GLY A 69 2.54 -13.04 17.17
N ARG A 70 1.32 -13.53 17.44
CA ARG A 70 0.15 -13.27 16.55
C ARG A 70 -0.24 -11.80 16.48
N GLN A 71 -0.19 -11.09 17.61
CA GLN A 71 -0.49 -9.65 17.66
C GLN A 71 0.58 -8.83 16.92
N LEU A 72 1.85 -9.17 17.09
CA LEU A 72 2.95 -8.54 16.36
C LEU A 72 2.89 -8.87 14.86
N ALA A 73 2.52 -10.10 14.50
CA ALA A 73 2.31 -10.50 13.12
C ALA A 73 1.23 -9.64 12.46
N GLU A 74 0.14 -9.34 13.15
CA GLU A 74 -0.89 -8.45 12.60
C GLU A 74 -0.42 -7.00 12.43
N GLY A 75 0.43 -6.51 13.33
CA GLY A 75 1.14 -5.25 13.14
C GLY A 75 2.02 -5.25 11.88
N ALA A 76 2.76 -6.34 11.65
CA ALA A 76 3.56 -6.52 10.44
C ALA A 76 2.69 -6.60 9.17
N ARG A 77 1.54 -7.28 9.20
CA ARG A 77 0.57 -7.28 8.09
C ARG A 77 0.00 -5.90 7.81
N ALA A 78 -0.39 -5.15 8.84
CA ALA A 78 -0.85 -3.78 8.69
C ALA A 78 0.22 -2.89 8.03
N GLN A 79 1.49 -3.08 8.41
CA GLN A 79 2.60 -2.37 7.79
C GLN A 79 2.85 -2.80 6.34
N ALA A 80 2.75 -4.10 6.03
CA ALA A 80 2.81 -4.59 4.65
C ALA A 80 1.71 -3.94 3.80
N ARG A 81 0.45 -3.93 4.26
CA ARG A 81 -0.67 -3.27 3.57
C ARG A 81 -0.40 -1.79 3.32
N PHE A 82 0.18 -1.09 4.29
CA PHE A 82 0.58 0.31 4.12
C PHE A 82 1.58 0.48 2.97
N PHE A 83 2.63 -0.34 2.90
CA PHE A 83 3.62 -0.24 1.83
C PHE A 83 3.09 -0.71 0.47
N ALA A 84 2.20 -1.70 0.43
CA ALA A 84 1.47 -2.08 -0.77
C ALA A 84 0.63 -0.91 -1.30
N PHE A 85 -0.06 -0.18 -0.43
CA PHE A 85 -0.78 1.02 -0.80
C PHE A 85 0.15 2.13 -1.33
N MET A 86 1.27 2.40 -0.64
CA MET A 86 2.24 3.40 -1.09
C MET A 86 2.88 3.04 -2.44
N LEU A 87 3.11 1.75 -2.71
CA LEU A 87 3.53 1.28 -4.02
C LEU A 87 2.44 1.53 -5.08
N ALA A 88 1.17 1.24 -4.75
CA ALA A 88 0.03 1.42 -5.65
C ALA A 88 -0.25 2.89 -5.99
N GLU A 89 -0.04 3.81 -5.04
CA GLU A 89 -0.30 5.24 -5.19
C GLU A 89 0.55 5.87 -6.31
N ALA A 90 1.84 5.55 -6.38
CA ALA A 90 2.75 6.12 -7.37
C ALA A 90 2.53 5.51 -8.77
N PRO A 91 2.25 6.29 -9.83
CA PRO A 91 2.05 5.74 -11.17
C PRO A 91 3.28 5.01 -11.72
N ALA A 92 3.10 3.84 -12.33
CA ALA A 92 4.18 3.01 -12.86
C ALA A 92 4.79 3.58 -14.15
N GLN A 93 6.00 4.14 -14.08
CA GLN A 93 6.65 4.82 -15.22
C GLN A 93 7.28 3.87 -16.24
N ARG A 94 7.46 2.60 -15.86
CA ARG A 94 8.12 1.54 -16.62
C ARG A 94 7.58 0.18 -16.18
N ASP A 95 7.83 -0.85 -16.98
CA ASP A 95 7.27 -2.18 -16.80
C ASP A 95 7.63 -2.77 -15.43
N GLU A 96 8.85 -2.56 -14.92
CA GLU A 96 9.27 -3.11 -13.62
C GLU A 96 8.45 -2.54 -12.45
N HIS A 97 7.93 -1.32 -12.58
CA HIS A 97 7.04 -0.75 -11.56
C HIS A 97 5.67 -1.44 -11.57
N LEU A 98 5.16 -1.77 -12.76
CA LEU A 98 3.89 -2.49 -12.90
C LEU A 98 4.03 -3.93 -12.41
N GLU A 99 5.13 -4.61 -12.75
CA GLU A 99 5.43 -5.96 -12.28
C GLU A 99 5.41 -6.05 -10.75
N ARG A 100 6.04 -5.09 -10.06
CA ARG A 100 6.00 -5.03 -8.59
C ARG A 100 4.58 -4.92 -8.04
N LYS A 101 3.70 -4.13 -8.68
CA LYS A 101 2.29 -4.04 -8.28
C LYS A 101 1.53 -5.34 -8.51
N ILE A 102 1.81 -6.03 -9.63
CA ILE A 102 1.26 -7.35 -9.94
C ILE A 102 1.67 -8.35 -8.84
N THR A 103 2.96 -8.44 -8.53
CA THR A 103 3.48 -9.33 -7.48
C THR A 103 2.81 -9.09 -6.12
N VAL A 104 2.65 -7.82 -5.74
CA VAL A 104 1.96 -7.46 -4.49
C VAL A 104 0.51 -7.90 -4.53
N TYR A 105 -0.22 -7.59 -5.61
CA TYR A 105 -1.62 -7.97 -5.75
C TYR A 105 -1.81 -9.49 -5.68
N GLU A 106 -1.01 -10.24 -6.43
CA GLU A 106 -1.06 -11.70 -6.45
C GLU A 106 -0.82 -12.27 -5.05
N ALA A 107 0.23 -11.81 -4.35
CA ALA A 107 0.50 -12.27 -2.99
C ALA A 107 -0.65 -11.98 -2.01
N MET A 108 -1.32 -10.83 -2.13
CA MET A 108 -2.43 -10.45 -1.25
C MET A 108 -3.70 -11.26 -1.51
N ILE A 109 -4.03 -11.58 -2.77
CA ILE A 109 -5.24 -12.36 -3.08
C ILE A 109 -5.12 -13.85 -2.72
N PHE A 110 -3.90 -14.35 -2.54
CA PHE A 110 -3.63 -15.71 -2.05
C PHE A 110 -3.53 -15.80 -0.52
N GLU A 111 -3.54 -14.67 0.21
CA GLU A 111 -3.56 -14.69 1.68
C GLU A 111 -5.01 -14.83 2.18
N ASP A 112 -5.26 -15.89 2.94
CA ASP A 112 -6.58 -16.19 3.49
C ASP A 112 -7.10 -15.00 4.30
N ASP A 113 -8.38 -14.69 4.10
CA ASP A 113 -9.09 -13.55 4.70
C ASP A 113 -8.55 -12.14 4.36
N GLU A 114 -7.47 -11.96 3.59
CA GLU A 114 -6.90 -10.64 3.34
C GLU A 114 -7.93 -9.71 2.66
N MET A 115 -8.72 -10.26 1.74
CA MET A 115 -9.82 -9.57 1.06
C MET A 115 -10.96 -9.16 2.02
N ALA A 116 -11.11 -9.86 3.15
CA ALA A 116 -12.09 -9.50 4.19
C ALA A 116 -11.49 -8.52 5.22
N ARG A 117 -10.18 -8.54 5.44
CA ARG A 117 -9.46 -7.72 6.43
C ARG A 117 -9.09 -6.34 5.92
N SER A 118 -8.89 -6.17 4.60
CA SER A 118 -8.43 -4.91 4.02
C SER A 118 -8.96 -4.66 2.61
N HIS A 119 -9.13 -3.39 2.27
CA HIS A 119 -9.39 -2.95 0.89
C HIS A 119 -8.11 -2.68 0.09
N THR A 120 -6.93 -2.82 0.69
CA THR A 120 -5.65 -2.55 0.02
C THR A 120 -5.49 -3.36 -1.26
N ALA A 121 -5.83 -4.66 -1.27
CA ALA A 121 -5.73 -5.49 -2.46
C ALA A 121 -6.58 -4.95 -3.64
N VAL A 122 -7.79 -4.47 -3.35
CA VAL A 122 -8.68 -3.84 -4.35
C VAL A 122 -8.08 -2.55 -4.89
N MET A 123 -7.46 -1.74 -4.03
CA MET A 123 -6.81 -0.50 -4.43
C MET A 123 -5.57 -0.77 -5.30
N VAL A 124 -4.77 -1.79 -4.95
CA VAL A 124 -3.63 -2.25 -5.74
C VAL A 124 -4.08 -2.76 -7.11
N GLU A 125 -5.15 -3.57 -7.17
CA GLU A 125 -5.74 -4.06 -8.43
C GLU A 125 -6.14 -2.89 -9.35
N ALA A 126 -6.83 -1.89 -8.78
CA ALA A 126 -7.29 -0.73 -9.53
C ALA A 126 -6.11 0.10 -10.10
N ALA A 127 -5.07 0.33 -9.27
CA ALA A 127 -3.86 1.04 -9.69
C ALA A 127 -3.09 0.26 -10.76
N MET A 128 -2.92 -1.05 -10.58
CA MET A 128 -2.30 -1.96 -11.55
C MET A 128 -2.98 -1.88 -12.92
N HIS A 129 -4.32 -1.95 -12.97
CA HIS A 129 -5.05 -1.82 -14.22
C HIS A 129 -4.95 -0.43 -14.85
N ALA A 130 -4.92 0.64 -14.05
CA ALA A 130 -4.72 1.99 -14.55
C ALA A 130 -3.33 2.18 -15.17
N ASP A 131 -2.30 1.65 -14.52
CA ASP A 131 -0.92 1.71 -14.98
C ASP A 131 -0.69 0.85 -16.23
N ALA A 132 -1.25 -0.36 -16.28
CA ALA A 132 -1.15 -1.19 -17.47
C ALA A 132 -1.74 -0.50 -18.71
N ARG A 133 -2.93 0.10 -18.58
CA ARG A 133 -3.53 0.90 -19.67
C ARG A 133 -2.61 2.05 -20.09
N ARG A 134 -1.98 2.74 -19.14
CA ARG A 134 -1.06 3.85 -19.42
C ARG A 134 0.21 3.40 -20.16
N LEU A 135 0.72 2.22 -19.83
CA LEU A 135 1.89 1.61 -20.46
C LEU A 135 1.56 0.88 -21.77
N GLY A 136 0.28 0.80 -22.17
CA GLY A 136 -0.15 0.06 -23.36
C GLY A 136 -0.11 -1.47 -23.17
N ILE A 137 -0.10 -1.94 -21.93
CA ILE A 137 -0.09 -3.35 -21.55
C ILE A 137 -1.52 -3.83 -21.32
N ASN A 138 -1.90 -4.94 -21.95
CA ASN A 138 -3.19 -5.58 -21.73
C ASN A 138 -3.07 -6.65 -20.65
N LEU A 139 -3.58 -6.35 -19.45
CA LEU A 139 -3.71 -7.36 -18.39
C LEU A 139 -4.95 -8.20 -18.61
N THR A 140 -4.79 -9.52 -18.55
CA THR A 140 -5.90 -10.47 -18.64
C THR A 140 -6.00 -11.23 -17.33
N LYS A 141 -7.18 -11.22 -16.72
CA LYS A 141 -7.43 -12.01 -15.50
C LYS A 141 -7.50 -13.49 -15.88
N VAL A 142 -6.61 -14.29 -15.34
CA VAL A 142 -6.67 -15.76 -15.45
C VAL A 142 -7.51 -16.28 -14.30
N ALA A 143 -8.40 -17.23 -14.57
CA ALA A 143 -9.17 -17.88 -13.52
C ALA A 143 -8.23 -18.62 -12.56
N ILE A 144 -8.35 -18.34 -11.27
CA ILE A 144 -7.61 -19.06 -10.23
C ILE A 144 -8.41 -20.32 -9.89
N GLU A 145 -7.86 -21.49 -10.21
CA GLU A 145 -8.48 -22.75 -9.81
C GLU A 145 -8.43 -22.91 -8.28
N PRO A 146 -9.49 -23.44 -7.65
CA PRO A 146 -9.49 -23.69 -6.20
C PRO A 146 -8.33 -24.64 -5.85
N GLY A 147 -7.39 -24.17 -5.02
CA GLY A 147 -6.20 -24.94 -4.62
C GLY A 147 -4.91 -24.62 -5.39
N SER A 148 -4.93 -23.67 -6.33
CA SER A 148 -3.71 -23.15 -6.94
C SER A 148 -2.91 -22.35 -5.90
N THR A 149 -1.71 -22.81 -5.56
CA THR A 149 -0.74 -21.99 -4.83
C THR A 149 -0.14 -20.94 -5.77
N SER A 150 0.22 -19.78 -5.22
CA SER A 150 0.95 -18.74 -5.97
C SER A 150 2.18 -19.35 -6.67
N ARG A 151 2.40 -19.02 -7.95
CA ARG A 151 3.60 -19.43 -8.68
C ARG A 151 4.73 -18.46 -8.34
N HIS A 152 5.36 -18.63 -7.19
CA HIS A 152 6.63 -18.00 -6.85
C HIS A 152 7.60 -19.06 -6.34
#